data_AF-A0A0P9DJL7-F1
#
_entry.id   AF-A0A0P9DJL7-F1
#
_cell.length_a   1.000
_cell.length_b   1.000
_cell.length_c   1.000
_cell.angle_alpha   90.00
_cell.angle_beta   90.00
_cell.angle_gamma   90.00
#
_symmetry.space_group_name_H-M   'P 1'
#
loop_
_entity.id
_entity.type
_entity.pdbx_description
1 polymer ?
#
loop_
_entity_poly.entity_id
_entity_poly.type
_entity_poly.pdbx_seq_one_letter_code
_entity_poly.pdbx_strand_id
1 'polypeptide(L)'
;MSPAEYWGALRQRWPLLLAVPLLFSWGDAAFWYRGNVQTAQVPANRAATPLAPLGDHALMLETPATGAQLLISPLANVPLQDLAGQTLTAGAWVWADRPGVLAEIGVAYKTPTQPAAIVMSQPITVTTTPTFIAQPFVLPGQVSYIHYQIVARLPQATTPAAHLYVDGALLAPGQFPRGAAPAFASADAASGEWGGQPFTNLLRNPSGERTWPRLRPALDSLLLRYIHRSPAQVVAAFMDVQRIVPEFWPLLVQPAVESMVMSFAWSHVRLSNVAWLYLAQGLAILALLGSLRWLLKHRPAREQQAAMLFLLFVDLLIWVNMLLRPLPLLGEVFVVPAARYTFPALGITMLILLGGWRALWPPRWQARVTFALLAGLFIMNLVAIQTITAFYQAVRL
;
A
#
# COMPACT_ATOMS: atom_id res chain seq x y z
N MET A 1 21.00 3.54 -36.70
CA MET A 1 21.70 3.47 -35.41
C MET A 1 22.91 2.59 -35.61
N SER A 2 24.11 3.14 -35.50
CA SER A 2 25.33 2.36 -35.74
C SER A 2 25.56 1.36 -34.59
N PRO A 3 26.26 0.24 -34.82
CA PRO A 3 26.65 -0.67 -33.74
C PRO A 3 27.34 0.06 -32.57
N ALA A 4 28.11 1.11 -32.85
CA ALA A 4 28.76 1.94 -31.83
C ALA A 4 27.77 2.71 -30.93
N GLU A 5 26.66 3.21 -31.48
CA GLU A 5 25.59 3.86 -30.71
C GLU A 5 24.82 2.87 -29.83
N TYR A 6 24.64 1.63 -30.30
CA TYR A 6 24.03 0.55 -29.51
C TYR A 6 24.89 0.16 -28.31
N TRP A 7 26.21 0.00 -28.52
CA TRP A 7 27.16 -0.30 -27.44
C TRP A 7 27.36 0.86 -26.45
N GLY A 8 27.29 2.10 -26.92
CA GLY A 8 27.31 3.30 -26.06
C GLY A 8 26.08 3.39 -25.15
N ALA A 9 24.89 3.11 -25.69
CA ALA A 9 23.65 3.05 -24.91
C ALA A 9 23.63 1.87 -23.92
N LEU A 10 24.24 0.73 -24.26
CA LEU A 10 24.41 -0.41 -23.35
C LEU A 10 25.36 -0.09 -22.20
N ARG A 11 26.50 0.58 -22.44
CA ARG A 11 27.46 0.95 -21.37
C ARG A 11 26.85 1.88 -20.31
N GLN A 12 25.94 2.78 -20.69
CA GLN A 12 25.26 3.67 -19.74
C GLN A 12 24.18 2.97 -18.89
N ARG A 13 23.65 1.82 -19.32
CA ARG A 13 22.58 1.10 -18.60
C ARG A 13 23.08 0.11 -17.54
N TRP A 14 24.31 -0.36 -17.66
CA TRP A 14 24.95 -1.29 -16.71
C TRP A 14 25.03 -0.78 -15.26
N PRO A 15 25.42 0.48 -14.96
CA PRO A 15 25.50 0.93 -13.58
C PRO A 15 24.14 0.93 -12.85
N LEU A 16 23.04 1.16 -13.56
CA LEU A 16 21.68 1.11 -12.98
C LEU A 16 21.26 -0.33 -12.60
N LEU A 17 21.58 -1.32 -13.44
CA LEU A 17 21.29 -2.72 -13.14
C LEU A 17 22.17 -3.26 -12.00
N LEU A 18 23.42 -2.82 -11.91
CA LEU A 18 24.32 -3.16 -10.81
C LEU A 18 23.93 -2.49 -9.47
N ALA A 19 23.16 -1.41 -9.51
CA ALA A 19 22.65 -0.78 -8.30
C ALA A 19 21.55 -1.62 -7.62
N VAL A 20 20.75 -2.39 -8.37
CA VAL A 20 19.60 -3.12 -7.80
C VAL A 20 20.00 -4.09 -6.66
N PRO A 21 21.04 -4.95 -6.79
CA PRO A 21 21.51 -5.81 -5.69
C PRO A 21 22.11 -5.04 -4.49
N LEU A 22 22.53 -3.78 -4.71
CA LEU A 22 23.01 -2.90 -3.64
C LEU A 22 21.83 -2.28 -2.87
N LEU A 23 20.70 -2.06 -3.54
CA LEU A 23 19.49 -1.48 -2.93
C LEU A 23 18.68 -2.53 -2.16
N PHE A 24 18.57 -3.74 -2.71
CA PHE A 24 17.71 -4.80 -2.20
C PHE A 24 18.50 -5.96 -1.59
N SER A 25 17.90 -6.63 -0.62
CA SER A 25 18.33 -7.95 -0.16
C SER A 25 17.13 -8.88 -0.10
N TRP A 26 17.36 -10.19 -0.21
CA TRP A 26 16.32 -11.18 0.08
C TRP A 26 16.27 -11.44 1.58
N GLY A 27 15.07 -11.74 2.08
CA GLY A 27 14.96 -12.18 3.46
C GLY A 27 13.60 -11.95 4.07
N ASP A 28 12.83 -10.92 3.69
CA ASP A 28 11.51 -10.76 4.33
C ASP A 28 10.52 -11.83 3.82
N ALA A 29 9.66 -12.31 4.71
CA ALA A 29 8.58 -13.23 4.39
C ALA A 29 7.55 -12.54 3.49
N ALA A 30 7.24 -13.16 2.35
CA ALA A 30 6.23 -12.63 1.43
C ALA A 30 4.88 -12.47 2.14
N PHE A 31 4.13 -11.41 1.80
CA PHE A 31 2.82 -11.05 2.36
C PHE A 31 2.78 -10.57 3.83
N TRP A 32 3.94 -10.50 4.51
CA TRP A 32 4.04 -9.98 5.87
C TRP A 32 4.68 -8.60 5.90
N TYR A 33 3.99 -7.64 6.50
CA TYR A 33 4.38 -6.23 6.57
C TYR A 33 4.80 -5.87 7.98
N ARG A 34 5.92 -5.16 8.11
CA ARG A 34 6.33 -4.57 9.40
C ARG A 34 5.35 -3.47 9.75
N GLY A 35 4.62 -3.54 10.86
CA GLY A 35 3.59 -2.56 11.21
C GLY A 35 4.16 -1.22 11.71
N ASN A 36 5.29 -1.26 12.41
CA ASN A 36 5.88 -0.07 13.02
C ASN A 36 7.00 0.49 12.14
N VAL A 37 6.70 1.54 11.36
CA VAL A 37 7.69 2.18 10.47
C VAL A 37 8.82 2.88 11.23
N GLN A 38 8.62 3.21 12.51
CA GLN A 38 9.58 3.96 13.32
C GLN A 38 10.62 3.05 14.02
N THR A 39 10.33 1.76 14.19
CA THR A 39 11.24 0.77 14.78
C THR A 39 11.81 -0.11 13.67
N ALA A 40 12.94 0.32 13.11
CA ALA A 40 13.60 -0.41 12.04
C ALA A 40 14.30 -1.67 12.59
N GLN A 41 13.68 -2.83 12.43
CA GLN A 41 14.35 -4.13 12.59
C GLN A 41 15.42 -4.29 11.51
N VAL A 42 16.70 -4.43 11.88
CA VAL A 42 17.77 -4.62 10.90
C VAL A 42 17.69 -6.01 10.27
N PRO A 43 17.51 -7.12 11.02
CA PRO A 43 17.33 -8.43 10.42
C PRO A 43 16.12 -8.54 9.49
N ALA A 44 16.09 -9.61 8.70
CA ALA A 44 14.91 -10.02 7.96
C ALA A 44 13.78 -10.45 8.92
N ASN A 45 12.52 -10.37 8.50
CA ASN A 45 11.40 -10.87 9.30
C ASN A 45 11.07 -12.37 9.06
N ARG A 46 12.01 -13.09 8.45
CA ARG A 46 12.02 -14.54 8.21
C ARG A 46 13.38 -15.07 8.64
N ALA A 47 13.40 -16.20 9.32
CA ALA A 47 14.64 -16.83 9.77
C ALA A 47 14.56 -18.33 9.52
N ALA A 48 15.66 -18.92 9.06
CA ALA A 48 15.82 -20.37 9.06
C ALA A 48 16.07 -20.83 10.50
N THR A 49 15.38 -21.89 10.94
CA THR A 49 15.52 -22.38 12.31
C THR A 49 15.13 -23.86 12.40
N PRO A 50 15.95 -24.70 13.07
CA PRO A 50 15.64 -26.12 13.22
C PRO A 50 14.46 -26.36 14.19
N LEU A 51 13.99 -25.32 14.87
CA LEU A 51 12.82 -25.38 15.76
C LEU A 51 11.50 -25.10 15.04
N ALA A 52 11.52 -24.76 13.74
CA ALA A 52 10.30 -24.52 12.98
C ALA A 52 9.42 -25.79 12.98
N PRO A 53 8.21 -25.76 13.55
CA PRO A 53 7.32 -26.91 13.50
C PRO A 53 6.90 -27.28 12.08
N LEU A 54 6.94 -26.33 11.15
CA LEU A 54 6.62 -26.49 9.75
C LEU A 54 7.80 -26.01 8.89
N GLY A 55 8.20 -26.83 7.92
CA GLY A 55 9.22 -26.45 6.96
C GLY A 55 10.59 -26.16 7.59
N ASP A 56 11.26 -25.14 7.06
CA ASP A 56 12.64 -24.77 7.41
C ASP A 56 12.73 -23.36 8.01
N HIS A 57 11.64 -22.58 7.95
CA HIS A 57 11.63 -21.17 8.28
C HIS A 57 10.50 -20.80 9.22
N ALA A 58 10.70 -19.69 9.92
CA ALA A 58 9.68 -19.05 10.73
C ALA A 58 9.68 -17.54 10.47
N LEU A 59 8.54 -16.89 10.74
CA LEU A 59 8.47 -15.45 10.87
C LEU A 59 9.27 -15.04 12.12
N MET A 60 9.99 -13.93 12.04
CA MET A 60 10.85 -13.47 13.13
C MET A 60 10.71 -11.96 13.38
N LEU A 61 10.45 -11.60 14.64
CA LEU A 61 10.41 -10.22 15.09
C LEU A 61 11.53 -10.00 16.10
N GLU A 62 12.32 -8.95 15.88
CA GLU A 62 13.30 -8.47 16.86
C GLU A 62 12.62 -7.47 17.79
N THR A 63 12.64 -7.76 19.10
CA THR A 63 12.06 -6.84 20.09
C THR A 63 12.90 -5.56 20.16
N PRO A 64 12.30 -4.37 20.00
CA PRO A 64 13.03 -3.13 20.14
C PRO A 64 13.43 -2.91 21.60
N ALA A 65 14.42 -2.04 21.83
CA ALA A 65 14.78 -1.63 23.19
C ALA A 65 13.60 -0.97 23.93
N THR A 66 12.74 -0.24 23.21
CA THR A 66 11.53 0.38 23.76
C THR A 66 10.34 0.17 22.82
N GLY A 67 9.15 0.03 23.39
CA GLY A 67 7.92 -0.18 22.63
C GLY A 67 7.71 -1.64 22.20
N ALA A 68 7.22 -1.84 20.99
CA ALA A 68 6.93 -3.15 20.43
C ALA A 68 7.33 -3.23 18.97
N GLN A 69 7.62 -4.42 18.48
CA GLN A 69 7.68 -4.72 17.05
C GLN A 69 6.36 -5.33 16.61
N LEU A 70 5.92 -5.01 15.40
CA LEU A 70 4.66 -5.47 14.84
C LEU A 70 4.89 -6.07 13.45
N LEU A 71 4.26 -7.21 13.19
CA LEU A 71 4.17 -7.82 11.88
C LEU A 71 2.69 -8.05 11.55
N ILE A 72 2.28 -7.68 10.33
CA ILE A 72 0.89 -7.64 9.89
C ILE A 72 0.75 -8.44 8.60
N SER A 73 -0.26 -9.30 8.54
CA SER A 73 -0.69 -9.96 7.31
C SER A 73 -2.14 -9.53 7.00
N PRO A 74 -2.34 -8.56 6.08
CA PRO A 74 -3.68 -8.19 5.63
C PRO A 74 -4.31 -9.33 4.84
N LEU A 75 -5.63 -9.51 4.97
CA LEU A 75 -6.34 -10.44 4.11
C LEU A 75 -6.39 -9.91 2.68
N ALA A 76 -6.38 -10.83 1.72
CA ALA A 76 -6.52 -10.53 0.30
C ALA A 76 -7.48 -11.53 -0.33
N ASN A 77 -8.32 -11.07 -1.25
CA ASN A 77 -9.29 -11.89 -1.97
C ASN A 77 -10.32 -12.62 -1.09
N VAL A 78 -10.61 -12.07 0.10
CA VAL A 78 -11.66 -12.58 0.99
C VAL A 78 -12.73 -11.49 1.12
N PRO A 79 -13.96 -11.71 0.62
CA PRO A 79 -15.05 -10.75 0.82
C PRO A 79 -15.37 -10.65 2.32
N LEU A 80 -15.14 -9.47 2.90
CA LEU A 80 -15.31 -9.29 4.36
C LEU A 80 -16.75 -9.50 4.82
N GLN A 81 -17.71 -9.28 3.92
CA GLN A 81 -19.14 -9.58 4.13
C GLN A 81 -19.40 -11.06 4.39
N ASP A 82 -18.55 -11.95 3.86
CA ASP A 82 -18.69 -13.38 4.06
C ASP A 82 -18.22 -13.76 5.47
N LEU A 83 -17.23 -13.04 6.03
CA LEU A 83 -16.73 -13.26 7.39
C LEU A 83 -17.54 -12.55 8.47
N ALA A 84 -18.36 -11.57 8.08
CA ALA A 84 -19.08 -10.70 9.01
C ALA A 84 -20.02 -11.51 9.91
N GLY A 85 -19.93 -11.29 11.22
CA GLY A 85 -20.73 -12.04 12.21
C GLY A 85 -20.26 -13.48 12.46
N GLN A 86 -19.30 -13.99 11.71
CA GLN A 86 -18.80 -15.35 11.89
C GLN A 86 -17.84 -15.45 13.07
N THR A 87 -17.75 -16.66 13.64
CA THR A 87 -16.64 -17.00 14.53
C THR A 87 -15.43 -17.35 13.69
N LEU A 88 -14.30 -16.70 13.97
CA LEU A 88 -13.00 -17.03 13.39
C LEU A 88 -12.09 -17.53 14.51
N THR A 89 -11.11 -18.36 14.18
CA THR A 89 -10.04 -18.74 15.12
C THR A 89 -8.69 -18.26 14.60
N ALA A 90 -7.97 -17.49 15.43
CA ALA A 90 -6.58 -17.13 15.21
C ALA A 90 -5.65 -18.03 16.02
N GLY A 91 -4.50 -18.42 15.47
CA GLY A 91 -3.53 -19.23 16.22
C GLY A 91 -2.17 -19.28 15.55
N ALA A 92 -1.15 -19.75 16.27
CA ALA A 92 0.19 -19.97 15.73
C ALA A 92 1.05 -20.81 16.67
N TRP A 93 2.13 -21.39 16.14
CA TRP A 93 3.28 -21.80 16.95
C TRP A 93 4.12 -20.59 17.31
N VAL A 94 4.52 -20.49 18.57
CA VAL A 94 5.35 -19.38 19.06
C VAL A 94 6.41 -19.81 20.04
N TRP A 95 7.57 -19.18 19.92
CA TRP A 95 8.69 -19.30 20.84
C TRP A 95 9.61 -18.10 20.70
N ALA A 96 10.58 -17.97 21.60
CA ALA A 96 11.65 -16.98 21.49
C ALA A 96 13.01 -17.64 21.65
N ASP A 97 14.06 -16.91 21.31
CA ASP A 97 15.45 -17.29 21.63
C ASP A 97 15.74 -17.29 23.14
N ARG A 98 14.91 -16.60 23.94
CA ARG A 98 15.02 -16.52 25.40
C ARG A 98 13.64 -16.32 26.06
N PRO A 99 13.48 -16.70 27.33
CA PRO A 99 12.23 -16.48 28.05
C PRO A 99 11.95 -15.00 28.31
N GLY A 100 10.68 -14.68 28.61
CA GLY A 100 10.26 -13.35 29.07
C GLY A 100 9.91 -12.36 27.95
N VAL A 101 9.95 -12.80 26.69
CA VAL A 101 9.34 -12.04 25.58
C VAL A 101 7.82 -12.13 25.73
N LEU A 102 7.15 -10.97 25.60
CA LEU A 102 5.70 -10.91 25.52
C LEU A 102 5.31 -10.88 24.04
N ALA A 103 4.48 -11.83 23.64
CA ALA A 103 3.86 -11.84 22.32
C ALA A 103 2.37 -11.55 22.42
N GLU A 104 1.82 -10.89 21.41
CA GLU A 104 0.38 -10.83 21.20
C GLU A 104 0.08 -11.33 19.80
N ILE A 105 -0.83 -12.29 19.70
CA ILE A 105 -1.26 -12.86 18.43
C ILE A 105 -2.77 -12.69 18.33
N GLY A 106 -3.22 -12.27 17.15
CA GLY A 106 -4.63 -12.19 16.87
C GLY A 106 -4.92 -11.35 15.65
N VAL A 107 -6.02 -10.63 15.70
CA VAL A 107 -6.46 -9.79 14.60
C VAL A 107 -6.67 -8.36 15.04
N ALA A 108 -6.47 -7.43 14.12
CA ALA A 108 -7.06 -6.11 14.23
C ALA A 108 -8.05 -5.90 13.10
N TYR A 109 -9.15 -5.21 13.42
CA TYR A 109 -10.17 -4.85 12.47
C TYR A 109 -10.71 -3.45 12.78
N LYS A 110 -11.50 -2.91 11.87
CA LYS A 110 -12.21 -1.66 12.09
C LYS A 110 -13.65 -1.78 11.66
N THR A 111 -14.56 -1.16 12.41
CA THR A 111 -15.98 -1.06 12.03
C THR A 111 -16.25 0.33 11.45
N PRO A 112 -17.31 0.52 10.64
CA PRO A 112 -17.68 1.83 10.13
C PRO A 112 -17.98 2.87 11.22
N THR A 113 -18.40 2.41 12.39
CA THR A 113 -18.82 3.24 13.53
C THR A 113 -17.67 3.63 14.45
N GLN A 114 -16.50 3.00 14.34
CA GLN A 114 -15.37 3.25 15.23
C GLN A 114 -14.20 3.86 14.47
N PRO A 115 -13.62 4.98 14.95
CA PRO A 115 -12.51 5.63 14.27
C PRO A 115 -11.18 4.87 14.41
N ALA A 116 -10.96 4.19 15.54
CA ALA A 116 -9.77 3.40 15.82
C ALA A 116 -9.94 1.93 15.44
N ALA A 117 -8.82 1.24 15.19
CA ALA A 117 -8.81 -0.21 15.05
C ALA A 117 -9.11 -0.88 16.40
N ILE A 118 -9.92 -1.94 16.39
CA ILE A 118 -10.09 -2.84 17.53
C ILE A 118 -9.09 -3.98 17.36
N VAL A 119 -8.30 -4.21 18.39
CA VAL A 119 -7.37 -5.34 18.48
C VAL A 119 -8.01 -6.45 19.33
N MET A 120 -8.13 -7.63 18.75
CA MET A 120 -8.47 -8.85 19.46
C MET A 120 -7.23 -9.74 19.51
N SER A 121 -6.50 -9.65 20.61
CA SER A 121 -5.32 -10.46 20.89
C SER A 121 -5.33 -10.88 22.36
N GLN A 122 -4.55 -11.91 22.67
CA GLN A 122 -4.24 -12.26 24.05
C GLN A 122 -2.72 -12.16 24.25
N PRO A 123 -2.25 -11.43 25.28
CA PRO A 123 -0.85 -11.43 25.61
C PRO A 123 -0.44 -12.79 26.18
N ILE A 124 0.71 -13.27 25.71
CA ILE A 124 1.32 -14.52 26.17
C ILE A 124 2.80 -14.27 26.48
N THR A 125 3.29 -14.92 27.53
CA THR A 125 4.73 -14.98 27.80
C THR A 125 5.28 -16.19 27.07
N VAL A 126 6.10 -15.96 26.05
CA VAL A 126 6.64 -17.05 25.23
C VAL A 126 7.83 -17.72 25.93
N THR A 127 7.97 -19.01 25.65
CA THR A 127 9.08 -19.84 26.12
C THR A 127 10.09 -20.03 25.00
N THR A 128 11.16 -20.79 25.26
CA THR A 128 12.16 -21.12 24.25
C THR A 128 11.80 -22.33 23.38
N THR A 129 10.71 -23.02 23.72
CA THR A 129 10.20 -24.15 22.94
C THR A 129 8.94 -23.74 22.18
N PRO A 130 8.75 -24.18 20.92
CA PRO A 130 7.53 -23.95 20.17
C PRO A 130 6.30 -24.43 20.94
N THR A 131 5.38 -23.51 21.21
CA THR A 131 4.08 -23.80 21.81
C THR A 131 2.99 -23.30 20.89
N PHE A 132 2.02 -24.15 20.59
CA PHE A 132 0.86 -23.74 19.80
C PHE A 132 -0.17 -23.04 20.69
N ILE A 133 -0.65 -21.89 20.23
CA ILE A 133 -1.76 -21.18 20.86
C ILE A 133 -2.86 -20.91 19.83
N ALA A 134 -4.11 -20.94 20.29
CA ALA A 134 -5.25 -20.54 19.47
C ALA A 134 -6.37 -19.92 20.28
N GLN A 135 -7.03 -18.93 19.68
CA GLN A 135 -8.09 -18.16 20.29
C GLN A 135 -9.22 -17.90 19.28
N PRO A 136 -10.44 -18.39 19.54
CA PRO A 136 -11.61 -18.04 18.77
C PRO A 136 -12.11 -16.64 19.15
N PHE A 137 -12.69 -15.96 18.19
CA PHE A 137 -13.34 -14.66 18.36
C PHE A 137 -14.49 -14.51 17.37
N VAL A 138 -15.47 -13.68 17.71
CA VAL A 138 -16.61 -13.37 16.83
C VAL A 138 -16.32 -12.06 16.11
N LEU A 139 -16.29 -12.10 14.78
CA LEU A 139 -16.14 -10.89 13.98
C LEU A 139 -17.44 -10.08 14.01
N PRO A 140 -17.42 -8.75 14.15
CA PRO A 140 -18.65 -7.96 14.07
C PRO A 140 -19.36 -8.12 12.73
N GLY A 141 -20.67 -7.88 12.71
CA GLY A 141 -21.50 -7.96 11.50
C GLY A 141 -21.16 -6.91 10.42
N GLN A 142 -20.29 -5.95 10.72
CA GLN A 142 -19.77 -4.99 9.75
C GLN A 142 -18.31 -4.65 10.07
N VAL A 143 -17.42 -4.89 9.11
CA VAL A 143 -16.00 -4.54 9.19
C VAL A 143 -15.54 -3.87 7.90
N SER A 144 -14.67 -2.88 8.03
CA SER A 144 -14.04 -2.16 6.91
C SER A 144 -12.73 -2.81 6.46
N TYR A 145 -12.01 -3.43 7.39
CA TYR A 145 -10.85 -4.27 7.10
C TYR A 145 -10.61 -5.22 8.27
N ILE A 146 -9.82 -6.25 8.00
CA ILE A 146 -9.24 -7.15 8.99
C ILE A 146 -7.80 -7.48 8.56
N HIS A 147 -6.88 -7.50 9.52
CA HIS A 147 -5.56 -8.05 9.32
C HIS A 147 -5.18 -8.93 10.51
N TYR A 148 -4.35 -9.92 10.23
CA TYR A 148 -3.69 -10.69 11.28
C TYR A 148 -2.47 -9.94 11.76
N GLN A 149 -2.20 -9.98 13.06
CA GLN A 149 -1.06 -9.27 13.63
C GLN A 149 -0.32 -10.09 14.67
N ILE A 150 0.99 -9.87 14.69
CA ILE A 150 1.93 -10.43 15.66
C ILE A 150 2.65 -9.24 16.27
N VAL A 151 2.55 -9.10 17.59
CA VAL A 151 3.28 -8.09 18.37
C VAL A 151 4.34 -8.79 19.19
N ALA A 152 5.55 -8.25 19.23
CA ALA A 152 6.62 -8.67 20.12
C ALA A 152 7.10 -7.49 20.97
N ARG A 153 7.18 -7.64 22.29
CA ARG A 153 7.77 -6.64 23.18
C ARG A 153 8.46 -7.27 24.38
N LEU A 154 9.37 -6.51 24.97
CA LEU A 154 9.96 -6.85 26.26
C LEU A 154 9.25 -6.05 27.37
N PRO A 155 8.98 -6.65 28.55
CA PRO A 155 8.45 -5.91 29.69
C PRO A 155 9.36 -4.76 30.14
N GLN A 156 10.67 -4.93 29.96
CA GLN A 156 11.69 -3.95 30.29
C GLN A 156 12.72 -3.87 29.16
N ALA A 157 13.20 -2.65 28.89
CA ALA A 157 14.27 -2.40 27.94
C ALA A 157 15.51 -3.19 28.36
N THR A 158 15.90 -4.18 27.56
CA THR A 158 17.08 -5.01 27.84
C THR A 158 17.93 -5.14 26.59
N THR A 159 19.24 -5.29 26.79
CA THR A 159 20.22 -5.60 25.75
C THR A 159 20.87 -6.95 26.09
N PRO A 160 21.07 -7.86 25.13
CA PRO A 160 20.70 -7.76 23.70
C PRO A 160 19.18 -7.85 23.47
N ALA A 161 18.74 -7.45 22.27
CA ALA A 161 17.37 -7.67 21.80
C ALA A 161 17.05 -9.17 21.79
N ALA A 162 15.78 -9.52 21.98
CA ALA A 162 15.27 -10.88 21.86
C ALA A 162 14.59 -11.07 20.50
N HIS A 163 14.55 -12.32 20.03
CA HIS A 163 13.86 -12.69 18.80
C HIS A 163 12.64 -13.54 19.11
N LEU A 164 11.45 -13.02 18.76
CA LEU A 164 10.21 -13.80 18.74
C LEU A 164 10.14 -14.52 17.40
N TYR A 165 9.85 -15.82 17.44
CA TYR A 165 9.57 -16.64 16.27
C TYR A 165 8.11 -17.06 16.24
N VAL A 166 7.52 -17.02 15.07
CA VAL A 166 6.14 -17.46 14.81
C VAL A 166 6.12 -18.33 13.57
N ASP A 167 5.47 -19.48 13.65
CA ASP A 167 5.31 -20.40 12.53
C ASP A 167 3.87 -20.92 12.48
N GLY A 168 3.40 -21.28 11.29
CA GLY A 168 2.05 -21.78 11.06
C GLY A 168 0.98 -20.81 11.56
N ALA A 169 1.14 -19.50 11.31
CA ALA A 169 0.12 -18.52 11.66
C ALA A 169 -1.21 -18.90 11.01
N LEU A 170 -2.32 -18.76 11.72
CA LEU A 170 -3.62 -19.27 11.29
C LEU A 170 -4.67 -18.22 11.51
N LEU A 171 -5.50 -18.02 10.48
CA LEU A 171 -6.79 -17.41 10.62
C LEU A 171 -7.79 -18.24 9.81
N ALA A 172 -8.70 -18.94 10.47
CA ALA A 172 -9.66 -19.81 9.81
C ALA A 172 -11.09 -19.53 10.28
N PRO A 173 -12.10 -19.54 9.39
CA PRO A 173 -13.50 -19.52 9.79
C PRO A 173 -13.88 -20.76 10.58
N GLY A 174 -14.63 -20.58 11.66
CA GLY A 174 -15.03 -21.64 12.58
C GLY A 174 -14.39 -21.52 13.96
N GLN A 175 -14.88 -22.36 14.87
CA GLN A 175 -14.38 -22.49 16.23
C GLN A 175 -13.55 -23.76 16.36
N PHE A 176 -12.24 -23.62 16.59
CA PHE A 176 -11.33 -24.74 16.72
C PHE A 176 -10.76 -24.90 18.14
N PRO A 177 -10.21 -26.09 18.49
CA PRO A 177 -9.63 -26.33 19.82
C PRO A 177 -8.45 -25.40 20.13
N ARG A 178 -8.46 -24.78 21.32
CA ARG A 178 -7.43 -23.81 21.74
C ARG A 178 -6.06 -24.42 22.06
N GLY A 179 -6.04 -25.66 22.51
CA GLY A 179 -4.84 -26.34 23.03
C GLY A 179 -4.27 -27.43 22.13
N ALA A 180 -4.78 -27.57 20.89
CA ALA A 180 -4.31 -28.57 19.94
C ALA A 180 -3.93 -27.88 18.64
N ALA A 181 -2.71 -28.14 18.16
CA ALA A 181 -2.27 -27.69 16.86
C ALA A 181 -3.00 -28.46 15.74
N PRO A 182 -3.28 -27.84 14.59
CA PRO A 182 -3.78 -28.56 13.44
C PRO A 182 -2.73 -29.49 12.86
N ALA A 183 -3.21 -30.54 12.18
CA ALA A 183 -2.43 -31.33 11.26
C ALA A 183 -2.41 -30.61 9.91
N PHE A 184 -1.34 -29.87 9.64
CA PHE A 184 -1.18 -29.16 8.38
C PHE A 184 -0.92 -30.13 7.22
N ALA A 185 -1.50 -29.83 6.06
CA ALA A 185 -1.30 -30.64 4.85
C ALA A 185 0.10 -30.47 4.24
N SER A 186 0.80 -29.36 4.53
CA SER A 186 2.15 -29.06 4.05
C SER A 186 2.81 -27.95 4.88
N ALA A 187 4.11 -27.70 4.64
CA ALA A 187 4.87 -26.61 5.25
C ALA A 187 4.35 -25.20 4.90
N ASP A 188 3.56 -25.06 3.82
CA ASP A 188 2.96 -23.78 3.45
C ASP A 188 1.81 -23.36 4.36
N ALA A 189 1.36 -24.22 5.28
CA ALA A 189 0.31 -23.94 6.28
C ALA A 189 -1.02 -23.40 5.71
N ALA A 190 -1.30 -23.65 4.44
CA ALA A 190 -2.47 -23.09 3.74
C ALA A 190 -3.78 -23.83 4.08
N SER A 191 -3.69 -25.11 4.45
CA SER A 191 -4.84 -25.96 4.78
C SER A 191 -4.40 -27.16 5.62
N GLY A 192 -5.38 -27.87 6.17
CA GLY A 192 -5.15 -29.09 6.95
C GLY A 192 -6.41 -29.53 7.67
N GLU A 193 -6.24 -30.34 8.71
CA GLU A 193 -7.31 -30.72 9.63
C GLU A 193 -7.06 -30.14 11.02
N TRP A 194 -8.10 -29.61 11.65
CA TRP A 194 -8.04 -29.05 12.99
C TRP A 194 -9.25 -29.52 13.79
N GLY A 195 -8.99 -30.24 14.89
CA GLY A 195 -10.08 -30.83 15.68
C GLY A 195 -10.93 -31.84 14.88
N GLY A 196 -10.32 -32.52 13.91
CA GLY A 196 -11.02 -33.47 13.02
C GLY A 196 -11.86 -32.83 11.92
N GLN A 197 -11.75 -31.52 11.70
CA GLN A 197 -12.44 -30.80 10.62
C GLN A 197 -11.43 -30.19 9.66
N PRO A 198 -11.70 -30.20 8.33
CA PRO A 198 -10.86 -29.51 7.39
C PRO A 198 -10.94 -27.99 7.63
N PHE A 199 -9.81 -27.30 7.50
CA PHE A 199 -9.77 -25.84 7.50
C PHE A 199 -8.99 -25.31 6.30
N THR A 200 -9.32 -24.08 5.90
CA THR A 200 -8.54 -23.29 4.94
C THR A 200 -8.04 -22.04 5.66
N ASN A 201 -6.75 -21.78 5.57
CA ASN A 201 -6.14 -20.61 6.17
C ASN A 201 -6.40 -19.39 5.27
N LEU A 202 -6.94 -18.31 5.86
CA LEU A 202 -7.15 -17.04 5.17
C LEU A 202 -5.84 -16.27 5.00
N LEU A 203 -4.78 -16.63 5.74
CA LEU A 203 -3.47 -16.01 5.63
C LEU A 203 -2.68 -16.56 4.45
N ARG A 204 -1.82 -15.72 3.89
CA ARG A 204 -0.88 -16.11 2.85
C ARG A 204 0.51 -16.23 3.45
N ASN A 205 1.21 -17.31 3.07
CA ASN A 205 2.55 -17.62 3.55
C ASN A 205 2.67 -17.64 5.09
N PRO A 206 1.84 -18.42 5.78
CA PRO A 206 1.67 -18.30 7.22
C PRO A 206 2.85 -18.84 8.05
N SER A 207 3.65 -19.74 7.45
CA SER A 207 4.93 -20.21 7.99
C SER A 207 6.14 -19.37 7.56
N GLY A 208 5.95 -18.41 6.67
CA GLY A 208 7.06 -17.59 6.17
C GLY A 208 8.00 -18.32 5.21
N GLU A 209 7.64 -19.49 4.68
CA GLU A 209 8.49 -20.25 3.76
C GLU A 209 8.87 -19.49 2.49
N ARG A 210 7.95 -18.69 1.95
CA ARG A 210 8.21 -17.84 0.78
C ARG A 210 8.83 -16.51 1.19
N THR A 211 9.78 -16.03 0.41
CA THR A 211 10.47 -14.75 0.63
C THR A 211 10.23 -13.76 -0.51
N TRP A 212 10.36 -12.48 -0.21
CA TRP A 212 10.48 -11.41 -1.18
C TRP A 212 11.71 -10.53 -0.90
N PRO A 213 12.20 -9.79 -1.91
CA PRO A 213 13.21 -8.78 -1.71
C PRO A 213 12.67 -7.68 -0.80
N ARG A 214 13.56 -7.17 0.04
CA ARG A 214 13.34 -6.02 0.91
C ARG A 214 14.38 -4.95 0.62
N LEU A 215 14.02 -3.70 0.86
CA LEU A 215 14.98 -2.62 0.82
C LEU A 215 15.96 -2.80 1.98
N ARG A 216 17.27 -2.58 1.76
CA ARG A 216 18.25 -2.67 2.84
C ARG A 216 17.91 -1.68 3.97
N PRO A 217 18.00 -2.08 5.25
CA PRO A 217 17.61 -1.24 6.38
C PRO A 217 18.28 0.15 6.41
N ALA A 218 19.55 0.24 6.00
CA ALA A 218 20.26 1.50 5.92
C ALA A 218 19.59 2.49 4.95
N LEU A 219 19.14 2.01 3.79
CA LEU A 219 18.44 2.84 2.81
C LEU A 219 17.01 3.16 3.26
N ASP A 220 16.30 2.17 3.82
CA ASP A 220 14.96 2.37 4.34
C ASP A 220 14.95 3.45 5.43
N SER A 221 15.89 3.38 6.39
CA SER A 221 16.03 4.36 7.47
C SER A 221 16.46 5.75 6.99
N LEU A 222 17.32 5.84 5.97
CA LEU A 222 17.72 7.12 5.37
C LEU A 222 16.52 7.82 4.74
N LEU A 223 15.74 7.08 3.94
CA LEU A 223 14.58 7.60 3.25
C LEU A 223 13.44 7.89 4.20
N LEU A 224 13.23 7.05 5.23
CA LEU A 224 12.22 7.23 6.26
C LEU A 224 12.32 8.62 6.93
N ARG A 225 13.52 9.14 7.16
CA ARG A 225 13.72 10.49 7.72
C ARG A 225 13.19 11.62 6.82
N TYR A 226 13.18 11.38 5.52
CA TYR A 226 12.74 12.37 4.54
C TYR A 226 11.26 12.20 4.20
N ILE A 227 10.83 10.99 3.86
CA ILE A 227 9.46 10.70 3.39
C ILE A 227 8.49 10.33 4.53
N HIS A 228 8.99 10.18 5.76
CA HIS A 228 8.24 9.80 6.97
C HIS A 228 7.46 8.48 6.83
N ARG A 229 7.90 7.64 5.90
CA ARG A 229 7.28 6.36 5.51
C ARG A 229 8.37 5.37 5.13
N SER A 230 8.11 4.08 5.28
CA SER A 230 9.07 3.04 4.89
C SER A 230 8.93 2.73 3.40
N PRO A 231 9.91 3.07 2.54
CA PRO A 231 9.89 2.61 1.16
C PRO A 231 9.90 1.08 1.03
N ALA A 232 10.45 0.34 2.00
CA ALA A 232 10.38 -1.12 2.03
C ALA A 232 8.94 -1.63 2.00
N GLN A 233 8.02 -1.01 2.75
CA GLN A 233 6.60 -1.36 2.72
C GLN A 233 5.96 -1.07 1.35
N VAL A 234 6.33 0.02 0.69
CA VAL A 234 5.81 0.36 -0.65
C VAL A 234 6.27 -0.68 -1.68
N VAL A 235 7.54 -1.08 -1.62
CA VAL A 235 8.07 -2.15 -2.47
C VAL A 235 7.33 -3.47 -2.20
N ALA A 236 7.18 -3.86 -0.94
CA ALA A 236 6.43 -5.06 -0.56
C ALA A 236 4.97 -5.01 -1.02
N ALA A 237 4.35 -3.83 -1.04
CA ALA A 237 2.99 -3.66 -1.56
C ALA A 237 2.94 -3.89 -3.08
N PHE A 238 3.87 -3.37 -3.86
CA PHE A 238 3.94 -3.62 -5.30
C PHE A 238 4.13 -5.09 -5.67
N MET A 239 4.83 -5.84 -4.82
CA MET A 239 4.99 -7.28 -4.99
C MET A 239 3.73 -8.06 -4.63
N ASP A 240 2.89 -7.51 -3.77
CA ASP A 240 1.57 -8.04 -3.41
C ASP A 240 0.49 -7.63 -4.43
N VAL A 241 0.72 -8.03 -5.68
CA VAL A 241 -0.14 -7.71 -6.83
C VAL A 241 -1.59 -8.16 -6.59
N GLN A 242 -1.78 -9.34 -5.98
CA GLN A 242 -3.11 -9.88 -5.68
C GLN A 242 -3.93 -8.96 -4.77
N ARG A 243 -3.27 -8.23 -3.86
CA ARG A 243 -3.96 -7.30 -2.95
C ARG A 243 -4.05 -5.90 -3.53
N ILE A 244 -2.98 -5.42 -4.19
CA ILE A 244 -2.93 -4.02 -4.63
C ILE A 244 -3.69 -3.80 -5.93
N VAL A 245 -3.66 -4.72 -6.89
CA VAL A 245 -4.29 -4.48 -8.21
C VAL A 245 -5.80 -4.24 -8.13
N PRO A 246 -6.60 -5.03 -7.39
CA PRO A 246 -8.04 -4.79 -7.28
C PRO A 246 -8.36 -3.41 -6.67
N GLU A 247 -7.52 -2.95 -5.75
CA GLU A 247 -7.71 -1.69 -5.01
C GLU A 247 -7.08 -0.48 -5.70
N PHE A 248 -6.18 -0.69 -6.66
CA PHE A 248 -5.37 0.37 -7.27
C PHE A 248 -6.24 1.44 -7.93
N TRP A 249 -7.21 1.04 -8.73
CA TRP A 249 -8.11 2.00 -9.37
C TRP A 249 -9.04 2.68 -8.36
N PRO A 250 -9.91 1.97 -7.61
CA PRO A 250 -10.92 2.59 -6.76
C PRO A 250 -10.36 3.36 -5.57
N LEU A 251 -9.20 2.97 -5.01
CA LEU A 251 -8.64 3.61 -3.82
C LEU A 251 -7.50 4.58 -4.11
N LEU A 252 -6.71 4.37 -5.18
CA LEU A 252 -5.54 5.20 -5.45
C LEU A 252 -5.79 6.20 -6.58
N VAL A 253 -6.28 5.75 -7.73
CA VAL A 253 -6.37 6.58 -8.95
C VAL A 253 -7.69 7.35 -9.04
N GLN A 254 -8.82 6.65 -8.91
CA GLN A 254 -10.15 7.24 -9.08
C GLN A 254 -10.40 8.42 -8.13
N PRO A 255 -10.08 8.36 -6.83
CA PRO A 255 -10.29 9.51 -5.93
C PRO A 255 -9.43 10.73 -6.31
N ALA A 256 -8.22 10.51 -6.82
CA ALA A 256 -7.36 11.60 -7.28
C ALA A 256 -7.92 12.26 -8.55
N VAL A 257 -8.38 11.46 -9.52
CA VAL A 257 -9.00 11.97 -10.76
C VAL A 257 -10.32 12.68 -10.46
N GLU A 258 -11.20 12.07 -9.68
CA GLU A 258 -12.47 12.68 -9.28
C GLU A 258 -12.24 13.97 -8.51
N SER A 259 -11.29 14.00 -7.58
CA SER A 259 -11.02 15.20 -6.78
C SER A 259 -10.45 16.37 -7.58
N MET A 260 -9.94 16.14 -8.78
CA MET A 260 -9.48 17.22 -9.68
C MET A 260 -10.64 17.99 -10.32
N VAL A 261 -11.81 17.36 -10.46
CA VAL A 261 -12.93 17.89 -11.27
C VAL A 261 -14.21 18.03 -10.46
N MET A 262 -14.53 17.00 -9.68
CA MET A 262 -15.83 16.81 -9.05
C MET A 262 -15.88 17.35 -7.62
N SER A 263 -14.75 17.76 -7.05
CA SER A 263 -14.60 17.96 -5.60
C SER A 263 -14.07 19.35 -5.27
N PHE A 264 -14.78 20.07 -4.41
CA PHE A 264 -14.46 21.43 -3.97
C PHE A 264 -14.47 21.54 -2.44
N ALA A 265 -14.05 22.69 -1.91
CA ALA A 265 -14.07 23.03 -0.48
C ALA A 265 -13.57 21.88 0.40
N TRP A 266 -12.29 21.50 0.24
CA TRP A 266 -11.66 20.39 0.98
C TRP A 266 -12.31 19.01 0.77
N SER A 267 -13.01 18.83 -0.34
CA SER A 267 -13.75 17.62 -0.71
C SER A 267 -15.07 17.39 0.01
N HIS A 268 -15.57 18.43 0.70
CA HIS A 268 -16.90 18.41 1.32
C HIS A 268 -18.02 18.70 0.32
N VAL A 269 -17.71 19.40 -0.77
CA VAL A 269 -18.68 19.76 -1.80
C VAL A 269 -18.37 18.97 -3.06
N ARG A 270 -19.33 18.19 -3.56
CA ARG A 270 -19.18 17.41 -4.78
C ARG A 270 -20.21 17.83 -5.83
N LEU A 271 -19.81 17.82 -7.10
CA LEU A 271 -20.77 17.87 -8.19
C LEU A 271 -21.59 16.59 -8.18
N SER A 272 -22.92 16.72 -8.18
CA SER A 272 -23.84 15.57 -8.12
C SER A 272 -23.97 14.83 -9.46
N ASN A 273 -23.67 15.51 -10.58
CA ASN A 273 -23.88 14.95 -11.91
C ASN A 273 -22.58 14.36 -12.49
N VAL A 274 -22.58 13.04 -12.71
CA VAL A 274 -21.45 12.29 -13.30
C VAL A 274 -21.07 12.76 -14.71
N ALA A 275 -21.96 13.46 -15.42
CA ALA A 275 -21.65 14.03 -16.75
C ALA A 275 -20.43 14.95 -16.72
N TRP A 276 -20.20 15.68 -15.63
CA TRP A 276 -19.01 16.52 -15.46
C TRP A 276 -17.71 15.72 -15.42
N LEU A 277 -17.74 14.55 -14.77
CA LEU A 277 -16.60 13.64 -14.73
C LEU A 277 -16.29 13.11 -16.13
N TYR A 278 -17.30 12.63 -16.85
CA TYR A 278 -17.12 12.12 -18.22
C TYR A 278 -16.65 13.21 -19.20
N LEU A 279 -17.21 14.42 -19.09
CA LEU A 279 -16.76 15.56 -19.89
C LEU A 279 -15.28 15.86 -19.64
N ALA A 280 -14.86 15.94 -18.38
CA ALA A 280 -13.47 16.24 -18.05
C ALA A 280 -12.51 15.12 -18.49
N GLN A 281 -12.90 13.84 -18.32
CA GLN A 281 -12.14 12.71 -18.84
C GLN A 281 -12.01 12.76 -20.36
N GLY A 282 -13.10 13.03 -21.08
CA GLY A 282 -13.10 13.19 -22.53
C GLY A 282 -12.17 14.32 -22.99
N LEU A 283 -12.22 15.47 -22.31
CA LEU A 283 -11.32 16.59 -22.57
C LEU A 283 -9.85 16.22 -22.28
N ALA A 284 -9.57 15.52 -21.17
CA ALA A 284 -8.21 15.07 -20.86
C ALA A 284 -7.66 14.10 -21.93
N ILE A 285 -8.48 13.15 -22.40
CA ILE A 285 -8.10 12.23 -23.48
C ILE A 285 -7.78 13.00 -24.77
N LEU A 286 -8.61 13.98 -25.14
CA LEU A 286 -8.36 14.84 -26.30
C LEU A 286 -7.03 15.61 -26.16
N ALA A 287 -6.73 16.15 -24.98
CA ALA A 287 -5.44 16.78 -24.73
C ALA A 287 -4.28 15.80 -24.91
N LEU A 288 -4.35 14.59 -24.36
CA LEU A 288 -3.29 13.59 -24.50
C LEU A 288 -3.06 13.22 -25.97
N LEU A 289 -4.13 13.01 -26.75
CA LEU A 289 -4.05 12.76 -28.19
C LEU A 289 -3.38 13.92 -28.94
N GLY A 290 -3.69 15.16 -28.56
CA GLY A 290 -3.06 16.34 -29.12
C GLY A 290 -1.59 16.46 -28.78
N SER A 291 -1.20 16.17 -27.53
CA SER A 291 0.19 16.14 -27.07
C SER A 291 1.00 15.07 -27.81
N LEU A 292 0.42 13.87 -27.99
CA LEU A 292 1.04 12.81 -28.78
C LEU A 292 1.21 13.23 -30.25
N ARG A 293 0.15 13.78 -30.86
CA ARG A 293 0.21 14.32 -32.23
C ARG A 293 1.28 15.40 -32.38
N TRP A 294 1.43 16.28 -31.39
CA TRP A 294 2.47 17.31 -31.39
C TRP A 294 3.87 16.69 -31.39
N LEU A 295 4.12 15.74 -30.48
CA LEU A 295 5.40 15.02 -30.36
C LEU A 295 5.77 14.26 -31.63
N LEU A 296 4.78 13.69 -32.33
CA LEU A 296 5.00 12.96 -33.58
C LEU A 296 5.31 13.90 -34.76
N LYS A 297 4.74 15.11 -34.78
CA LYS A 297 4.90 16.07 -35.88
C LYS A 297 6.07 17.02 -35.69
N HIS A 298 6.41 17.36 -34.46
CA HIS A 298 7.47 18.31 -34.13
C HIS A 298 8.66 17.56 -33.56
N ARG A 299 9.85 17.90 -34.04
CA ARG A 299 11.11 17.46 -33.43
C ARG A 299 11.64 18.60 -32.58
N PRO A 300 11.29 18.67 -31.28
CA PRO A 300 11.80 19.72 -30.40
C PRO A 300 13.32 19.73 -30.40
N ALA A 301 13.91 20.91 -30.26
CA ALA A 301 15.36 21.04 -30.09
C ALA A 301 15.83 20.24 -28.86
N ARG A 302 17.11 19.84 -28.82
CA ARG A 302 17.65 19.01 -27.73
C ARG A 302 17.41 19.61 -26.34
N GLU A 303 17.52 20.93 -26.21
CA GLU A 303 17.26 21.66 -24.97
C GLU A 303 15.78 21.60 -24.56
N GLN A 304 14.86 21.74 -25.51
CA GLN A 304 13.42 21.60 -25.28
C GLN A 304 13.05 20.17 -24.88
N GLN A 305 13.66 19.17 -25.52
CA GLN A 305 13.49 17.77 -25.12
C GLN A 305 13.92 17.54 -23.67
N ALA A 306 15.09 18.05 -23.28
CA ALA A 306 15.58 17.94 -21.92
C ALA A 306 14.63 18.62 -20.92
N ALA A 307 14.17 19.83 -21.22
CA ALA A 307 13.20 20.54 -20.38
C ALA A 307 11.87 19.79 -20.24
N MET A 308 11.33 19.25 -21.34
CA MET A 308 10.10 18.45 -21.32
C MET A 308 10.25 17.17 -20.51
N LEU A 309 11.35 16.44 -20.68
CA LEU A 309 11.63 15.23 -19.92
C LEU A 309 11.79 15.53 -18.43
N PHE A 310 12.47 16.62 -18.08
CA PHE A 310 12.60 17.06 -16.69
C PHE A 310 11.25 17.40 -16.07
N LEU A 311 10.43 18.21 -16.75
CA LEU A 311 9.09 18.57 -16.26
C LEU A 311 8.19 17.34 -16.13
N LEU A 312 8.19 16.44 -17.11
CA LEU A 312 7.43 15.18 -17.04
C LEU A 312 7.91 14.32 -15.86
N PHE A 313 9.22 14.23 -15.64
CA PHE A 313 9.77 13.48 -14.51
C PHE A 313 9.32 14.07 -13.16
N VAL A 314 9.37 15.40 -13.00
CA VAL A 314 8.92 16.08 -11.78
C VAL A 314 7.42 15.89 -11.56
N ASP A 315 6.61 16.05 -12.62
CA ASP A 315 5.15 15.85 -12.57
C ASP A 315 4.81 14.41 -12.15
N LEU A 316 5.42 13.42 -12.81
CA LEU A 316 5.26 12.00 -12.47
C LEU A 316 5.72 11.70 -11.04
N LEU A 317 6.84 12.24 -10.59
CA LEU A 317 7.34 12.02 -9.23
C LEU A 317 6.33 12.47 -8.17
N ILE A 318 5.71 13.64 -8.37
CA ILE A 318 4.71 14.20 -7.46
C ILE A 318 3.40 13.39 -7.53
N TRP A 319 2.91 13.09 -8.73
CA TRP A 319 1.69 12.29 -8.91
C TRP A 319 1.86 10.88 -8.33
N VAL A 320 2.97 10.20 -8.62
CA VAL A 320 3.28 8.87 -8.07
C VAL A 320 3.38 8.94 -6.54
N ASN A 321 4.08 9.91 -5.97
CA ASN A 321 4.16 10.03 -4.51
C ASN A 321 2.77 10.19 -3.85
N MET A 322 1.90 10.99 -4.47
CA MET A 322 0.53 11.22 -4.01
C MET A 322 -0.36 9.97 -4.19
N LEU A 323 -0.28 9.28 -5.33
CA LEU A 323 -1.05 8.07 -5.61
C LEU A 323 -0.62 6.88 -4.76
N LEU A 324 0.68 6.72 -4.52
CA LEU A 324 1.22 5.66 -3.66
C LEU A 324 1.09 5.99 -2.17
N ARG A 325 0.53 7.16 -1.84
CA ARG A 325 0.39 7.62 -0.46
C ARG A 325 -0.42 6.65 0.43
N PRO A 326 -1.45 5.94 -0.05
CA PRO A 326 -2.19 4.98 0.78
C PRO A 326 -1.46 3.65 1.00
N LEU A 327 -0.46 3.32 0.18
CA LEU A 327 0.30 2.07 0.34
C LEU A 327 1.03 2.07 1.70
N PRO A 328 1.15 0.91 2.36
CA PRO A 328 0.77 -0.43 1.90
C PRO A 328 -0.68 -0.85 2.15
N LEU A 329 -1.68 0.03 2.29
CA LEU A 329 -3.09 -0.37 2.49
C LEU A 329 -3.34 -1.29 3.72
N LEU A 330 -2.79 -0.97 4.89
CA LEU A 330 -2.89 -1.82 6.09
C LEU A 330 -4.08 -1.51 7.03
N GLY A 331 -5.03 -0.67 6.59
CA GLY A 331 -6.33 -0.49 7.27
C GLY A 331 -6.57 0.86 7.93
N GLU A 332 -5.55 1.65 8.26
CA GLU A 332 -5.83 3.01 8.78
C GLU A 332 -6.56 3.87 7.74
N VAL A 333 -7.35 4.86 8.22
CA VAL A 333 -8.10 5.79 7.36
C VAL A 333 -7.13 6.38 6.36
N PHE A 334 -7.21 5.88 5.14
CA PHE A 334 -6.31 6.32 4.10
C PHE A 334 -6.43 7.82 3.99
N VAL A 335 -5.29 8.51 3.93
CA VAL A 335 -5.29 9.83 3.31
C VAL A 335 -5.64 9.57 1.86
N VAL A 336 -6.95 9.63 1.57
CA VAL A 336 -7.49 9.38 0.25
C VAL A 336 -6.75 10.30 -0.71
N PRO A 337 -6.12 9.76 -1.76
CA PRO A 337 -5.41 10.55 -2.75
C PRO A 337 -6.34 11.62 -3.28
N ALA A 338 -5.89 12.87 -3.18
CA ALA A 338 -6.64 14.02 -3.62
C ALA A 338 -5.73 14.90 -4.47
N ALA A 339 -6.22 15.36 -5.62
CA ALA A 339 -5.47 16.18 -6.56
C ALA A 339 -4.90 17.46 -5.92
N ARG A 340 -5.51 17.98 -4.86
CA ARG A 340 -4.94 19.11 -4.11
C ARG A 340 -3.53 18.87 -3.57
N TYR A 341 -3.16 17.61 -3.31
CA TYR A 341 -1.82 17.24 -2.86
C TYR A 341 -0.79 17.24 -4.00
N THR A 342 -1.21 17.45 -5.25
CA THR A 342 -0.33 17.59 -6.42
C THR A 342 -0.19 19.04 -6.87
N PHE A 343 -0.47 20.03 -6.00
CA PHE A 343 -0.41 21.46 -6.34
C PHE A 343 0.84 21.89 -7.13
N PRO A 344 2.08 21.46 -6.80
CA PRO A 344 3.26 21.82 -7.59
C PRO A 344 3.28 21.19 -8.99
N ALA A 345 2.63 20.04 -9.19
CA ALA A 345 2.51 19.36 -10.47
C ALA A 345 1.36 19.91 -11.33
N LEU A 346 0.34 20.52 -10.72
CA LEU A 346 -0.83 21.06 -11.45
C LEU A 346 -0.43 22.02 -12.57
N GLY A 347 0.58 22.86 -12.37
CA GLY A 347 1.09 23.75 -13.43
C GLY A 347 1.59 22.99 -14.65
N ILE A 348 2.37 21.92 -14.44
CA ILE A 348 2.91 21.07 -15.50
C ILE A 348 1.79 20.28 -16.18
N THR A 349 0.92 19.68 -15.38
CA THR A 349 -0.28 18.98 -15.86
C THR A 349 -1.15 19.90 -16.74
N MET A 350 -1.39 21.15 -16.32
CA MET A 350 -2.17 22.12 -17.10
C MET A 350 -1.47 22.55 -18.39
N LEU A 351 -0.14 22.68 -18.40
CA LEU A 351 0.62 22.94 -19.63
C LEU A 351 0.47 21.79 -20.64
N ILE A 352 0.51 20.54 -20.16
CA ILE A 352 0.28 19.35 -21.00
C ILE A 352 -1.15 19.37 -21.56
N LEU A 353 -2.15 19.70 -20.74
CA LEU A 353 -3.56 19.76 -21.17
C LEU A 353 -3.79 20.86 -22.22
N LEU A 354 -3.38 22.10 -21.92
CA LEU A 354 -3.55 23.24 -22.80
C LEU A 354 -2.74 23.09 -24.10
N GLY A 355 -1.49 22.64 -23.99
CA GLY A 355 -0.62 22.38 -25.15
C GLY A 355 -1.18 21.28 -26.04
N GLY A 356 -1.67 20.20 -25.42
CA GLY A 356 -2.34 19.10 -26.10
C GLY A 356 -3.58 19.55 -26.86
N TRP A 357 -4.51 20.23 -26.19
CA TRP A 357 -5.69 20.77 -26.86
C TRP A 357 -5.32 21.67 -28.01
N ARG A 358 -4.37 22.61 -27.83
CA ARG A 358 -3.93 23.51 -28.89
C ARG A 358 -3.37 22.74 -30.10
N ALA A 359 -2.64 21.64 -29.88
CA ALA A 359 -2.03 20.84 -30.94
C ALA A 359 -3.03 20.02 -31.78
N LEU A 360 -4.25 19.81 -31.31
CA LEU A 360 -5.30 19.18 -32.10
C LEU A 360 -5.75 20.07 -33.27
N TRP A 361 -5.68 21.38 -33.12
CA TRP A 361 -6.28 22.33 -34.04
C TRP A 361 -5.27 22.94 -35.02
N PRO A 362 -5.70 23.23 -36.27
CA PRO A 362 -4.89 23.99 -37.21
C PRO A 362 -4.52 25.38 -36.66
N PRO A 363 -3.38 25.98 -37.05
CA PRO A 363 -2.90 27.26 -36.52
C PRO A 363 -3.95 28.37 -36.50
N ARG A 364 -4.76 28.48 -37.56
CA ARG A 364 -5.85 29.47 -37.68
C ARG A 364 -6.94 29.38 -36.59
N TRP A 365 -7.09 28.22 -35.95
CA TRP A 365 -8.11 27.97 -34.91
C TRP A 365 -7.52 27.97 -33.50
N GLN A 366 -6.20 27.89 -33.35
CA GLN A 366 -5.56 27.72 -32.05
C GLN A 366 -5.94 28.82 -31.06
N ALA A 367 -5.87 30.09 -31.47
CA ALA A 367 -6.23 31.21 -30.60
C ALA A 367 -7.70 31.13 -30.15
N ARG A 368 -8.63 30.88 -31.08
CA ARG A 368 -10.08 30.79 -30.79
C ARG A 368 -10.38 29.66 -29.81
N VAL A 369 -9.78 28.49 -30.01
CA VAL A 369 -9.96 27.35 -29.12
C VAL A 369 -9.35 27.62 -27.75
N THR A 370 -8.15 28.20 -27.67
CA THR A 370 -7.55 28.58 -26.39
C THR A 370 -8.44 29.54 -25.62
N PHE A 371 -8.99 30.58 -26.28
CA PHE A 371 -9.95 31.49 -25.65
C PHE A 371 -11.23 30.78 -25.20
N ALA A 372 -11.79 29.88 -26.01
CA ALA A 372 -12.98 29.10 -25.65
C ALA A 372 -12.73 28.22 -24.42
N LEU A 373 -11.55 27.58 -24.33
CA LEU A 373 -11.16 26.77 -23.17
C LEU A 373 -10.97 27.62 -21.91
N LEU A 374 -10.32 28.79 -22.03
CA LEU A 374 -10.18 29.73 -20.91
C LEU A 374 -11.54 30.25 -20.44
N ALA A 375 -12.45 30.57 -21.36
CA ALA A 375 -13.82 30.95 -21.03
C ALA A 375 -14.57 29.79 -20.33
N GLY A 376 -14.40 28.55 -20.81
CA GLY A 376 -14.94 27.36 -20.16
C GLY A 376 -14.42 27.16 -18.72
N LEU A 377 -13.11 27.33 -18.50
CA LEU A 377 -12.50 27.29 -17.17
C LEU A 377 -13.03 28.39 -16.25
N PHE A 378 -13.26 29.59 -16.78
CA PHE A 378 -13.86 30.68 -16.03
C PHE A 378 -15.30 30.33 -15.61
N ILE A 379 -16.12 29.80 -16.52
CA ILE A 379 -17.48 29.34 -16.21
C ILE A 379 -17.45 28.24 -15.15
N MET A 380 -16.55 27.26 -15.26
CA MET A 380 -16.39 26.20 -14.26
C MET A 380 -16.04 26.74 -12.87
N ASN A 381 -15.19 27.78 -12.80
CA ASN A 381 -14.91 28.45 -11.53
C ASN A 381 -16.15 29.14 -10.94
N LEU A 382 -16.97 29.80 -11.76
CA LEU A 382 -18.23 30.40 -11.30
C LEU A 382 -19.21 29.33 -10.78
N VAL A 383 -19.36 28.21 -11.51
CA VAL A 383 -20.18 27.07 -11.09
C VAL A 383 -19.67 26.49 -9.77
N ALA A 384 -18.35 26.35 -9.59
CA ALA A 384 -17.75 25.88 -8.35
C ALA A 384 -18.08 26.82 -7.18
N ILE A 385 -17.89 28.14 -7.35
CA ILE A 385 -18.22 29.15 -6.32
C ILE A 385 -19.70 29.10 -5.94
N GLN A 386 -20.59 29.04 -6.93
CA GLN A 386 -22.03 28.92 -6.70
C GLN A 386 -22.36 27.64 -5.92
N THR A 387 -21.78 26.49 -6.31
CA THR A 387 -22.03 25.20 -5.67
C THR A 387 -21.58 25.20 -4.21
N ILE A 388 -20.39 25.75 -3.93
CA ILE A 388 -19.88 25.90 -2.56
C ILE A 388 -20.80 26.81 -1.73
N THR A 389 -21.21 27.95 -2.30
CA THR A 389 -22.07 28.92 -1.62
C THR A 389 -23.43 28.31 -1.26
N ALA A 390 -24.07 27.62 -2.22
CA ALA A 390 -25.35 26.96 -2.02
C ALA A 390 -25.27 25.87 -0.94
N PHE A 391 -24.20 25.07 -0.92
CA PHE A 391 -23.97 24.07 0.12
C PHE A 391 -23.91 24.69 1.52
N TYR A 392 -23.10 25.74 1.72
CA TYR A 392 -22.97 26.37 3.03
C TYR A 392 -24.22 27.16 3.47
N GLN A 393 -25.04 27.62 2.52
CA GLN A 393 -26.36 28.19 2.84
C GLN A 393 -27.32 27.10 3.35
N ALA A 394 -27.32 25.93 2.72
CA ALA A 394 -28.19 24.81 3.11
C ALA A 394 -27.84 24.23 4.49
N VAL A 395 -26.56 24.17 4.87
CA VAL A 395 -26.12 23.63 6.18
C VAL A 395 -26.40 24.59 7.34
N ARG A 396 -26.63 25.88 7.08
CA ARG A 396 -26.91 26.88 8.13
C ARG A 396 -28.39 26.96 8.54
N LEU A 397 -29.28 26.38 7.74
CA LEU A 397 -30.72 26.26 8.01
C LEU A 397 -30.98 24.92 8.70
#